data_AF-A0A821LUX6-F1
#
_entry.id   AF-A0A821LUX6-F1
#
_cell.length_a   1.000
_cell.length_b   1.000
_cell.length_c   1.000
_cell.angle_alpha   90.00
_cell.angle_beta   90.00
_cell.angle_gamma   90.00
#
_symmetry.space_group_name_H-M   'P 1'
#
loop_
_entity.id
_entity.type
_entity.pdbx_description
1 polymer ?
#
loop_
_entity_poly.entity_id
_entity_poly.type
_entity_poly.pdbx_seq_one_letter_code
_entity_poly.pdbx_strand_id
1 'polypeptide(L)'
;YAVAMALRDKQRVIYTTPIKALSNQKYRELHEEFKDVGLMTGDVTLNPSASCLIMTTEILRSMLYRGSEITREVAWVIFDEIHYLRDKERGVIWEETIILLPDNVHYVFLSATIPNAKQFAEWISFLHNQVKF
;
A
#
# COMPACT_ATOMS: atom_id res chain seq x y z
N TYR A 1 -11.80 6.23 -3.80
CA TYR A 1 -11.94 5.79 -5.22
C TYR A 1 -11.27 4.44 -5.48
N ALA A 2 -9.95 4.29 -5.35
CA ALA A 2 -9.26 3.01 -5.61
C ALA A 2 -9.81 1.83 -4.77
N VAL A 3 -10.09 2.06 -3.48
CA VAL A 3 -10.74 1.07 -2.62
C VAL A 3 -12.11 0.64 -3.18
N ALA A 4 -12.97 1.60 -3.48
CA ALA A 4 -14.30 1.32 -4.05
C ALA A 4 -14.23 0.57 -5.40
N MET A 5 -13.28 0.91 -6.28
CA MET A 5 -13.08 0.19 -7.54
C MET A 5 -12.66 -1.26 -7.31
N ALA A 6 -11.66 -1.49 -6.46
CA ALA A 6 -11.18 -2.83 -6.15
C ALA A 6 -12.30 -3.69 -5.57
N LEU A 7 -13.07 -3.15 -4.61
CA LEU A 7 -14.21 -3.86 -4.02
C LEU A 7 -15.31 -4.17 -5.04
N ARG A 8 -15.64 -3.22 -5.93
CA ARG A 8 -16.61 -3.44 -7.02
C ARG A 8 -16.17 -4.57 -7.95
N ASP A 9 -14.88 -4.61 -8.27
CA ASP A 9 -14.31 -5.57 -9.22
C ASP A 9 -13.89 -6.88 -8.52
N LYS A 10 -14.26 -7.06 -7.23
CA LYS A 10 -13.95 -8.22 -6.37
C LYS A 10 -12.45 -8.51 -6.26
N GLN A 11 -11.65 -7.46 -6.29
CA GLN A 11 -10.21 -7.50 -6.12
C GLN A 11 -9.83 -7.09 -4.71
N ARG A 12 -8.69 -7.60 -4.24
CA ARG A 12 -8.12 -7.18 -2.96
C ARG A 12 -7.29 -5.90 -3.13
N VAL A 13 -7.45 -4.98 -2.18
CA VAL A 13 -6.71 -3.72 -2.09
C VAL A 13 -5.97 -3.63 -0.76
N ILE A 14 -4.72 -3.20 -0.80
CA ILE A 14 -3.93 -2.89 0.39
C ILE A 14 -3.77 -1.38 0.50
N TYR A 15 -4.07 -0.83 1.69
CA TYR A 15 -3.79 0.54 2.06
C TYR A 15 -2.65 0.56 3.07
N THR A 16 -1.50 1.10 2.68
CA THR A 16 -0.33 1.21 3.55
C THR A 16 -0.23 2.58 4.19
N THR A 17 0.22 2.60 5.44
CA THR A 17 0.44 3.82 6.23
C THR A 17 1.82 3.76 6.88
N PRO A 18 2.50 4.90 7.14
CA PRO A 18 3.85 4.88 7.70
C PRO A 18 3.87 4.54 9.18
N ILE A 19 2.77 4.67 9.93
CA ILE A 19 2.73 4.40 11.37
C ILE A 19 1.40 3.80 11.81
N LYS A 20 1.45 2.99 12.89
CA LYS A 20 0.30 2.26 13.45
C LYS A 20 -0.87 3.17 13.82
N ALA A 21 -0.59 4.37 14.36
CA ALA A 21 -1.63 5.33 14.72
C ALA A 21 -2.48 5.75 13.51
N LEU A 22 -1.83 6.01 12.37
CA LEU A 22 -2.52 6.32 11.11
C LEU A 22 -3.25 5.10 10.56
N SER A 23 -2.69 3.89 10.69
CA SER A 23 -3.40 2.65 10.31
C SER A 23 -4.72 2.51 11.07
N ASN A 24 -4.69 2.74 12.40
CA ASN A 24 -5.87 2.66 13.25
C ASN A 24 -6.92 3.73 12.91
N GLN A 25 -6.48 4.95 12.61
CA GLN A 25 -7.38 6.01 12.18
C GLN A 25 -8.03 5.66 10.84
N LYS A 26 -7.21 5.29 9.84
CA LYS A 26 -7.69 4.91 8.51
C LYS A 26 -8.63 3.72 8.55
N TYR A 27 -8.39 2.77 9.45
CA TYR A 27 -9.28 1.63 9.67
C TYR A 27 -10.67 2.05 10.12
N ARG A 28 -10.77 2.95 11.09
CA ARG A 28 -12.09 3.45 11.53
C ARG A 28 -12.82 4.16 10.39
N GLU A 29 -12.12 5.05 9.69
CA GLU A 29 -12.67 5.80 8.55
C GLU A 29 -13.18 4.87 7.44
N LEU A 30 -12.36 3.91 6.98
CA LEU A 30 -12.75 3.02 5.88
C LEU A 30 -13.75 1.94 6.33
N HIS A 31 -13.70 1.49 7.58
CA HIS A 31 -14.64 0.51 8.10
C HIS A 31 -16.05 1.08 8.22
N GLU A 32 -16.19 2.36 8.57
CA GLU A 32 -17.47 3.07 8.56
C GLU A 32 -18.07 3.15 7.14
N GLU A 33 -17.23 3.30 6.10
CA GLU A 33 -17.68 3.46 4.72
C GLU A 33 -17.94 2.11 4.01
N PHE A 34 -17.03 1.14 4.10
CA PHE A 34 -17.03 -0.08 3.27
C PHE A 34 -17.36 -1.38 4.01
N LYS A 35 -17.29 -1.39 5.35
CA LYS A 35 -17.47 -2.56 6.24
C LYS A 35 -16.52 -3.76 6.04
N ASP A 36 -16.21 -4.14 4.80
CA ASP A 36 -15.26 -5.21 4.46
C ASP A 36 -13.81 -4.70 4.51
N VAL A 37 -13.38 -4.34 5.72
CA VAL A 37 -12.06 -3.76 6.00
C VAL A 37 -11.37 -4.55 7.11
N GLY A 38 -10.10 -4.85 6.90
CA GLY A 38 -9.20 -5.48 7.86
C GLY A 38 -8.05 -4.55 8.23
N LEU A 39 -7.39 -4.88 9.34
CA LEU A 39 -6.23 -4.15 9.85
C LEU A 39 -5.13 -5.13 10.19
N MET A 40 -3.91 -4.90 9.70
CA MET A 40 -2.73 -5.68 10.04
C MET A 40 -1.61 -4.74 10.47
N THR A 41 -1.30 -4.76 11.76
CA THR A 41 -0.16 -4.04 12.35
C THR A 41 0.72 -5.02 13.11
N GLY A 42 1.89 -4.59 13.56
CA GLY A 42 2.77 -5.42 14.38
C GLY A 42 2.15 -5.88 15.71
N ASP A 43 1.12 -5.20 16.20
CA ASP A 43 0.50 -5.50 17.50
C ASP A 43 -0.86 -6.18 17.36
N VAL A 44 -1.62 -5.83 16.32
CA VAL A 44 -3.03 -6.21 16.16
C VAL A 44 -3.29 -6.63 14.72
N THR A 45 -4.00 -7.76 14.56
CA THR A 45 -4.54 -8.24 13.29
C THR A 45 -6.06 -8.43 13.44
N LEU A 46 -6.84 -7.75 12.59
CA LEU A 46 -8.30 -7.80 12.54
C LEU A 46 -8.73 -8.12 11.11
N ASN A 47 -9.68 -9.06 10.97
CA ASN A 47 -10.28 -9.45 9.70
C ASN A 47 -9.27 -9.55 8.51
N PRO A 48 -8.23 -10.41 8.61
CA PRO A 48 -7.20 -10.52 7.57
C PRO A 48 -7.72 -11.07 6.24
N SER A 49 -8.94 -11.65 6.24
CA SER A 49 -9.64 -12.11 5.04
C SER A 49 -10.31 -10.99 4.25
N ALA A 50 -10.39 -9.77 4.79
CA ALA A 50 -11.08 -8.65 4.17
C ALA A 50 -10.55 -8.35 2.75
N SER A 51 -11.42 -7.79 1.92
CA SER A 51 -11.03 -7.34 0.58
C SER A 51 -10.24 -6.02 0.62
N CYS A 52 -10.44 -5.18 1.65
CA CYS A 52 -9.61 -4.01 1.91
C CYS A 52 -8.76 -4.24 3.16
N LEU A 53 -7.45 -4.29 3.03
CA LEU A 53 -6.52 -4.47 4.15
C LEU A 53 -5.73 -3.20 4.40
N ILE A 54 -5.80 -2.69 5.62
CA ILE A 54 -4.99 -1.55 6.07
C ILE A 54 -3.81 -2.10 6.85
N MET A 55 -2.60 -1.67 6.52
CA MET A 55 -1.41 -2.14 7.21
C MET A 55 -0.30 -1.10 7.25
N THR A 56 0.75 -1.34 8.04
CA THR A 56 1.98 -0.53 7.92
C THR A 56 2.85 -1.04 6.79
N THR A 57 3.72 -0.17 6.25
CA THR A 57 4.67 -0.53 5.19
C THR A 57 5.57 -1.71 5.60
N GLU A 58 5.96 -1.80 6.88
CA GLU A 58 6.74 -2.92 7.41
C GLU A 58 6.01 -4.27 7.34
N ILE A 59 4.69 -4.26 7.59
CA ILE A 59 3.88 -5.47 7.49
C ILE A 59 3.80 -5.92 6.03
N LEU A 60 3.55 -4.99 5.10
CA LEU A 60 3.54 -5.33 3.67
C LEU A 60 4.89 -5.89 3.23
N ARG A 61 6.00 -5.23 3.58
CA ARG A 61 7.37 -5.71 3.30
C ARG A 61 7.58 -7.14 3.82
N SER A 62 7.22 -7.39 5.07
CA SER A 62 7.33 -8.73 5.69
C SER A 62 6.51 -9.78 4.94
N MET A 63 5.30 -9.43 4.49
CA MET A 63 4.45 -10.34 3.71
C MET A 63 5.03 -10.65 2.32
N LEU A 64 5.62 -9.66 1.66
CA LEU A 64 6.30 -9.83 0.37
C LEU A 64 7.51 -10.77 0.51
N TYR A 65 8.36 -10.59 1.52
CA TYR A 65 9.49 -11.50 1.76
C TYR A 65 9.06 -12.94 2.08
N ARG A 66 7.92 -13.10 2.75
CA ARG A 66 7.37 -14.43 3.08
C ARG A 66 6.63 -15.07 1.91
N GLY A 67 6.41 -14.35 0.81
CA GLY A 67 5.64 -14.83 -0.34
C GLY A 67 4.18 -15.13 0.00
N SER A 68 3.56 -14.29 0.84
CA SER A 68 2.16 -14.47 1.28
C SER A 68 1.19 -14.64 0.10
N GLU A 69 0.22 -15.54 0.22
CA GLU A 69 -0.85 -15.67 -0.78
C GLU A 69 -1.67 -14.38 -0.93
N ILE A 70 -1.83 -13.62 0.17
CA ILE A 70 -2.54 -12.34 0.17
C ILE A 70 -1.90 -11.38 -0.85
N THR A 71 -0.57 -11.31 -0.92
CA THR A 71 0.11 -10.38 -1.84
C THR A 71 0.00 -10.80 -3.30
N ARG A 72 -0.39 -12.05 -3.60
CA ARG A 72 -0.63 -12.53 -4.98
C ARG A 72 -2.01 -12.16 -5.51
N GLU A 73 -2.98 -11.98 -4.64
CA GLU A 73 -4.37 -11.66 -4.97
C GLU A 73 -4.66 -10.15 -5.00
N VAL A 74 -3.66 -9.34 -4.65
CA VAL A 74 -3.81 -7.88 -4.57
C VAL A 74 -3.71 -7.28 -5.97
N ALA A 75 -4.69 -6.47 -6.33
CA ALA A 75 -4.69 -5.71 -7.57
C ALA A 75 -4.26 -4.25 -7.36
N TRP A 76 -4.46 -3.71 -6.16
CA TRP A 76 -4.19 -2.31 -5.84
C TRP A 76 -3.41 -2.16 -4.53
N VAL A 77 -2.35 -1.37 -4.56
CA VAL A 77 -1.62 -0.94 -3.36
C VAL A 77 -1.62 0.58 -3.30
N ILE A 78 -2.15 1.09 -2.18
CA ILE A 78 -2.17 2.52 -1.86
C ILE A 78 -1.05 2.80 -0.87
N PHE A 79 -0.22 3.76 -1.21
CA PHE A 79 0.96 4.20 -0.48
C PHE A 79 0.70 5.59 0.09
N ASP A 80 0.35 5.65 1.37
CA ASP A 80 0.03 6.91 2.05
C ASP A 80 1.27 7.60 2.61
N GLU A 81 1.36 8.92 2.51
CA GLU A 81 2.50 9.69 2.99
C GLU A 81 3.86 9.30 2.33
N ILE A 82 3.89 9.03 1.02
CA ILE A 82 5.10 8.57 0.28
C ILE A 82 6.33 9.50 0.42
N HIS A 83 6.15 10.75 0.84
CA HIS A 83 7.25 11.66 1.12
C HIS A 83 8.16 11.18 2.28
N TYR A 84 7.70 10.21 3.09
CA TYR A 84 8.54 9.48 4.05
C TYR A 84 9.63 8.63 3.37
N LEU A 85 9.59 8.42 2.05
CA LEU A 85 10.69 7.82 1.30
C LEU A 85 12.03 8.56 1.50
N ARG A 86 11.99 9.86 1.84
CA ARG A 86 13.18 10.67 2.11
C ARG A 86 13.73 10.49 3.53
N ASP A 87 13.03 9.76 4.39
CA ASP A 87 13.49 9.46 5.73
C ASP A 87 14.73 8.56 5.66
N LYS A 88 15.80 8.95 6.36
CA LYS A 88 17.10 8.24 6.28
C LYS A 88 17.05 6.82 6.83
N GLU A 89 16.17 6.55 7.79
CA GLU A 89 16.10 5.26 8.46
C GLU A 89 14.98 4.39 7.90
N ARG A 90 13.83 5.00 7.58
CA ARG A 90 12.62 4.30 7.17
C ARG A 90 12.39 4.33 5.66
N GLY A 91 13.04 5.22 4.92
CA GLY A 91 12.90 5.33 3.47
C GLY A 91 13.27 4.05 2.73
N VAL A 92 14.27 3.30 3.23
CA VAL A 92 14.68 2.00 2.66
C VAL A 92 13.53 0.98 2.65
N ILE A 93 12.67 0.99 3.68
CA ILE A 93 11.53 0.06 3.79
C ILE A 93 10.53 0.34 2.67
N TRP A 94 10.29 1.62 2.36
CA TRP A 94 9.41 2.02 1.27
C TRP A 94 9.98 1.61 -0.09
N GLU A 95 11.25 1.90 -0.32
CA GLU A 95 11.93 1.59 -1.57
C GLU A 95 11.93 0.08 -1.84
N GLU A 96 12.33 -0.73 -0.86
CA GLU A 96 12.30 -2.19 -0.97
C GLU A 96 10.89 -2.74 -1.17
N THR A 97 9.89 -2.19 -0.49
CA THR A 97 8.50 -2.64 -0.65
C THR A 97 8.00 -2.41 -2.07
N ILE A 98 8.31 -1.25 -2.65
CA ILE A 98 7.97 -0.94 -4.04
C ILE A 98 8.69 -1.91 -4.98
N ILE A 99 10.01 -2.08 -4.83
CA ILE A 99 10.82 -2.99 -5.66
C ILE A 99 10.27 -4.43 -5.64
N LEU A 100 9.80 -4.91 -4.49
CA LEU A 100 9.33 -6.28 -4.30
C LEU A 100 7.89 -6.51 -4.76
N LEU A 101 7.12 -5.46 -5.05
CA LEU A 101 5.75 -5.62 -5.54
C LEU A 101 5.74 -6.20 -6.96
N PRO A 102 4.83 -7.13 -7.26
CA PRO A 102 4.76 -7.71 -8.58
C PRO A 102 4.15 -6.73 -9.60
N ASP A 103 4.55 -6.85 -10.87
CA ASP A 103 4.20 -5.90 -11.93
C ASP A 103 2.71 -5.85 -12.28
N ASN A 104 1.92 -6.85 -11.87
CA ASN A 104 0.48 -6.91 -12.08
C ASN A 104 -0.32 -6.06 -11.08
N VAL A 105 0.35 -5.36 -10.17
CA VAL A 105 -0.27 -4.49 -9.16
C VAL A 105 -0.35 -3.06 -9.68
N HIS A 106 -1.48 -2.40 -9.44
CA HIS A 106 -1.64 -0.98 -9.65
C HIS A 106 -1.31 -0.18 -8.38
N TYR A 107 -0.63 0.94 -8.55
CA TYR A 107 -0.16 1.76 -7.44
C TYR A 107 -0.92 3.08 -7.36
N VAL A 108 -1.19 3.52 -6.13
CA VAL A 108 -1.65 4.89 -5.84
C VAL A 108 -0.73 5.47 -4.78
N PHE A 109 -0.04 6.57 -5.10
CA PHE A 109 0.85 7.25 -4.17
C PHE A 109 0.20 8.55 -3.68
N LEU A 110 0.03 8.69 -2.37
CA LEU A 110 -0.46 9.91 -1.72
C LEU A 110 0.72 10.61 -1.04
N SER A 111 0.89 11.90 -1.31
CA SER A 111 2.03 12.68 -0.83
C SER A 111 1.63 14.10 -0.49
N ALA A 112 2.27 14.67 0.53
CA ALA A 112 2.50 16.11 0.59
C ALA A 112 3.34 16.56 -0.62
N THR A 113 3.37 17.87 -0.89
CA THR A 113 4.09 18.44 -2.04
C THR A 113 5.57 18.06 -2.04
N ILE A 114 6.02 17.33 -3.07
CA ILE A 114 7.43 16.98 -3.29
C ILE A 114 7.96 17.62 -4.59
N PRO A 115 9.14 18.27 -4.58
CA PRO A 115 9.69 18.91 -5.79
C PRO A 115 10.11 17.94 -6.90
N ASN A 116 10.31 16.66 -6.60
CA ASN A 116 10.81 15.64 -7.54
C ASN A 116 9.76 14.58 -7.90
N ALA A 117 8.47 14.91 -7.83
CA ALA A 117 7.36 13.98 -8.15
C ALA A 117 7.52 13.30 -9.51
N LYS A 118 7.99 14.05 -10.53
CA LYS A 118 8.21 13.52 -11.88
C LYS A 118 9.28 12.42 -11.92
N GLN A 119 10.41 12.64 -11.26
CA GLN A 119 11.50 11.66 -11.19
C GLN A 119 11.05 10.39 -10.47
N PHE A 120 10.25 10.54 -9.40
CA PHE A 120 9.67 9.41 -8.69
C PHE A 120 8.76 8.59 -9.62
N ALA A 121 7.84 9.24 -10.34
CA ALA A 121 6.95 8.55 -11.29
C ALA A 121 7.73 7.84 -12.42
N GLU A 122 8.79 8.47 -12.95
CA GLU A 122 9.67 7.86 -13.96
C GLU A 122 10.39 6.62 -13.42
N TRP A 123 10.86 6.66 -12.17
CA TRP A 123 11.48 5.51 -11.51
C TRP A 123 10.49 4.35 -11.35
N ILE A 124 9.26 4.61 -10.89
CA ILE A 124 8.21 3.58 -10.76
C ILE A 124 7.87 2.96 -12.13
N SER A 125 7.69 3.78 -13.16
CA SER A 125 7.40 3.31 -14.52
C SER A 125 8.53 2.45 -15.09
N PHE A 126 9.78 2.85 -14.84
CA PHE A 126 10.95 2.06 -15.23
C PHE A 126 11.00 0.72 -14.49
N LEU A 127 10.71 0.71 -13.18
CA LEU A 127 10.86 -0.47 -12.34
C LEU A 127 9.82 -1.55 -12.66
N HIS A 128 8.54 -1.18 -12.79
CA HIS A 128 7.44 -2.12 -13.03
C HIS A 128 7.04 -2.22 -14.50
N ASN A 129 7.92 -1.80 -15.41
CA ASN A 129 7.71 -1.78 -16.86
C ASN A 129 6.33 -1.21 -17.28
N GLN A 130 5.84 -0.21 -16.54
CA GLN A 130 4.55 0.39 -16.84
C GLN A 130 4.71 1.30 -18.05
N VAL A 131 3.84 1.11 -19.04
CA VAL A 131 3.89 1.81 -20.34
C VAL A 131 3.95 3.32 -20.09
N LYS A 132 4.99 3.96 -20.64
CA LYS A 132 5.17 5.41 -20.56
C LYS A 132 3.99 6.11 -21.24
N PHE A 133 3.36 7.04 -20.54
CA PHE A 133 2.36 7.97 -21.08
C PHE A 133 2.97 8.93 -22.10
#